data_AF-A0A3P7KDY6-F1
#
_entry.id   AF-A0A3P7KDY6-F1
#
_cell.length_a   1.000
_cell.length_b   1.000
_cell.length_c   1.000
_cell.angle_alpha   90.00
_cell.angle_beta   90.00
_cell.angle_gamma   90.00
#
_symmetry.space_group_name_H-M   'P 1'
#
loop_
_entity.id
_entity.type
_entity.pdbx_description
1 polymer ?
#
loop_
_entity_poly.entity_id
_entity_poly.type
_entity_poly.pdbx_seq_one_letter_code
_entity_poly.pdbx_strand_id
1 'polypeptide(L)'
;MRLMGCVSGAGADAEGREARKVNKQIEEQLAKDKQVMRATHRLLLLGAGESGKSTIVKQMRILHINGFNEAEKMEKIKDIRRNIRDAMQVRECFDSCCKLPPLAVCRVAISACI
;
A
#
# COMPACT_ATOMS: atom_id res chain seq x y z
N MET A 1 53.90 33.89 6.95
CA MET A 1 52.57 33.26 7.11
C MET A 1 51.84 33.32 5.78
N ARG A 2 51.49 32.16 5.19
CA ARG A 2 50.89 32.04 3.86
C ARG A 2 49.46 32.58 3.86
N LEU A 3 49.12 33.37 2.84
CA LEU A 3 47.77 33.83 2.52
C LEU A 3 46.86 32.63 2.22
N MET A 4 45.73 32.55 2.92
CA MET A 4 44.59 31.70 2.60
C MET A 4 43.72 32.44 1.57
N GLY A 5 44.19 32.49 0.33
CA GLY A 5 43.45 33.03 -0.82
C GLY A 5 42.94 31.87 -1.67
N CYS A 6 41.65 31.54 -1.57
CA CYS A 6 41.00 30.69 -2.55
C CYS A 6 40.82 31.48 -3.85
N VAL A 7 41.74 31.27 -4.81
CA VAL A 7 41.51 31.61 -6.22
C VAL A 7 40.74 30.44 -6.83
N SER A 8 39.53 30.69 -7.31
CA SER A 8 38.75 29.73 -8.11
C SER A 8 38.05 30.52 -9.20
N GLY A 9 38.14 29.98 -10.42
CA GLY A 9 38.04 30.72 -11.66
C GLY A 9 36.67 31.29 -11.97
N ALA A 10 36.68 32.52 -12.47
CA ALA A 10 35.54 33.35 -12.88
C ALA A 10 34.69 32.81 -14.05
N GLY A 11 34.85 31.54 -14.44
CA GLY A 11 34.10 30.87 -15.51
C GLY A 11 33.21 29.70 -15.06
N ALA A 12 33.42 29.16 -13.84
CA ALA A 12 32.63 28.06 -13.27
C ALA A 12 31.63 28.52 -12.19
N ASP A 13 31.53 29.83 -11.98
CA ASP A 13 30.82 30.43 -10.85
C ASP A 13 29.30 30.55 -11.06
N ALA A 14 28.82 30.63 -12.30
CA ALA A 14 27.39 30.75 -12.59
C ALA A 14 26.66 29.41 -12.40
N GLU A 15 27.13 28.36 -13.08
CA GLU A 15 26.62 26.99 -12.91
C GLU A 15 26.84 26.46 -11.49
N GLY A 16 27.99 26.76 -10.87
CA GLY A 16 28.25 26.40 -9.47
C GLY A 16 27.32 27.10 -8.47
N ARG A 17 26.92 28.35 -8.72
CA ARG A 17 25.93 29.07 -7.89
C ARG A 17 24.51 28.54 -8.10
N GLU A 18 24.14 28.20 -9.33
CA GLU A 18 22.84 27.64 -9.63
C GLU A 18 22.69 26.24 -9.05
N ALA A 19 23.71 25.39 -9.18
CA ALA A 19 23.77 24.09 -8.53
C ALA A 19 23.67 24.21 -6.99
N ARG A 20 24.33 25.21 -6.38
CA ARG A 20 24.20 25.47 -4.94
C ARG A 20 22.79 25.91 -4.53
N LYS A 21 22.10 26.71 -5.36
CA LYS A 21 20.71 27.13 -5.11
C LYS A 21 19.76 25.93 -5.17
N VAL A 22 19.90 25.08 -6.19
CA VAL A 22 19.12 23.84 -6.32
C VAL A 22 19.40 22.90 -5.15
N ASN A 23 20.68 22.72 -4.78
CA ASN A 23 21.04 21.85 -3.66
C ASN A 23 20.46 22.36 -2.33
N LYS A 24 20.47 23.68 -2.09
CA LYS A 24 19.82 24.29 -0.92
C LYS A 24 18.30 24.05 -0.91
N GLN A 25 17.62 24.16 -2.05
CA GLN A 25 16.19 23.86 -2.14
C GLN A 25 15.88 22.39 -1.84
N ILE A 26 16.73 21.48 -2.32
CA ILE A 26 16.62 20.04 -2.03
C ILE A 26 16.81 19.78 -0.53
N GLU A 27 17.83 20.37 0.10
CA GLU A 27 18.06 20.24 1.54
C GLU A 27 16.88 20.76 2.38
N GLU A 28 16.29 21.89 1.99
CA GLU A 28 15.10 22.44 2.64
C GLU A 28 13.88 21.52 2.51
N GLN A 29 13.67 20.90 1.34
CA GLN A 29 12.61 19.90 1.13
C GLN A 29 12.85 18.66 1.99
N LEU A 30 14.07 18.13 2.00
CA LEU A 30 14.47 16.99 2.83
C LEU A 30 14.27 17.24 4.32
N ALA A 31 14.54 18.46 4.80
CA ALA A 31 14.32 18.82 6.20
C ALA A 31 12.83 18.79 6.57
N LYS A 32 11.96 19.33 5.69
CA LYS A 32 10.50 19.30 5.87
C LYS A 32 9.98 17.87 5.86
N ASP A 33 10.42 17.05 4.90
CA ASP A 33 9.98 15.66 4.78
C ASP A 33 10.43 14.82 5.99
N LYS A 34 11.65 15.05 6.51
CA LYS A 34 12.11 14.43 7.75
C LYS A 34 11.24 14.78 8.94
N GLN A 35 10.75 16.01 9.03
CA GLN A 35 9.88 16.43 10.13
C GLN A 35 8.49 15.78 10.02
N VAL A 36 7.92 15.70 8.82
CA VAL A 36 6.67 14.96 8.56
C VAL A 36 6.83 13.47 8.87
N MET A 37 7.93 12.85 8.43
CA MET A 37 8.22 11.45 8.72
C MET A 37 8.36 11.17 10.21
N ARG A 38 8.96 12.09 10.99
CA ARG A 38 9.05 11.96 12.46
C ARG A 38 7.70 12.11 13.16
N ALA A 39 6.79 12.92 12.61
CA ALA A 39 5.45 13.12 13.15
C ALA A 39 4.47 11.99 12.78
N THR A 40 4.77 11.21 11.74
CA THR A 40 3.90 10.11 11.27
C THR A 40 4.18 8.81 12.03
N HIS A 41 3.13 8.22 12.61
CA HIS A 41 3.22 6.92 13.29
C HIS A 41 2.97 5.79 12.29
N ARG A 42 3.94 4.89 12.14
CA ARG A 42 3.87 3.76 11.19
C ARG A 42 3.37 2.51 11.92
N LEU A 43 2.17 2.06 11.57
CA LEU A 43 1.52 0.89 12.15
C LEU A 43 1.54 -0.27 11.14
N LEU A 44 1.91 -1.46 11.58
CA LEU A 44 1.86 -2.69 10.78
C LEU A 44 0.75 -3.59 11.32
N LEU A 45 -0.15 -4.03 10.44
CA LEU A 45 -1.20 -5.00 10.78
C LEU A 45 -0.76 -6.39 10.32
N LEU A 46 -0.57 -7.31 11.27
CA LEU A 46 -0.23 -8.71 11.02
C LEU A 46 -1.44 -9.61 11.29
N GLY A 47 -1.58 -10.70 10.53
CA GLY A 47 -2.68 -11.67 10.68
C GLY A 47 -2.86 -12.57 9.46
N ALA A 48 -3.64 -13.63 9.59
CA ALA A 48 -3.98 -14.57 8.50
C ALA A 48 -4.69 -13.88 7.32
N GLY A 49 -4.66 -14.49 6.13
CA GLY A 49 -5.15 -13.90 4.86
C GLY A 49 -6.55 -13.27 4.91
N GLU A 50 -7.41 -13.73 5.81
CA GLU A 50 -8.83 -13.33 5.90
C GLU A 50 -9.18 -12.62 7.21
N SER A 51 -8.19 -12.31 8.06
CA SER A 51 -8.41 -11.79 9.42
C SER A 51 -8.97 -10.35 9.50
N GLY A 52 -9.46 -9.78 8.39
CA GLY A 52 -10.08 -8.45 8.38
C GLY A 52 -9.12 -7.26 8.44
N LYS A 53 -7.81 -7.46 8.21
CA LYS A 53 -6.81 -6.36 8.18
C LYS A 53 -7.21 -5.22 7.23
N SER A 54 -7.71 -5.56 6.05
CA SER A 54 -8.18 -4.59 5.06
C SER A 54 -9.43 -3.84 5.53
N THR A 55 -10.24 -4.43 6.40
CA THR A 55 -11.42 -3.78 6.99
C THR A 55 -10.99 -2.70 7.98
N ILE A 56 -10.00 -2.96 8.83
CA ILE A 56 -9.47 -1.97 9.78
C ILE A 56 -8.93 -0.73 9.04
N VAL A 57 -8.15 -0.95 7.96
CA VAL A 57 -7.62 0.15 7.14
C VAL A 57 -8.75 0.94 6.46
N LYS A 58 -9.80 0.28 5.98
CA LYS A 58 -10.97 0.95 5.41
C LYS A 58 -11.72 1.80 6.45
N GLN A 59 -11.89 1.31 7.68
CA GLN A 59 -12.49 2.09 8.76
C GLN A 59 -11.66 3.32 9.13
N MET A 60 -10.33 3.19 9.16
CA MET A 60 -9.43 4.32 9.38
C MET A 60 -9.58 5.40 8.30
N ARG A 61 -9.75 5.00 7.03
CA ARG A 61 -10.02 5.95 5.93
C ARG A 61 -11.34 6.71 6.10
N ILE A 62 -12.40 6.04 6.59
CA ILE A 62 -13.71 6.69 6.79
C ILE A 62 -13.64 7.74 7.90
N LEU A 63 -12.89 7.48 8.98
CA LEU A 63 -12.84 8.36 10.15
C LEU A 63 -11.88 9.55 9.99
N HIS A 64 -10.76 9.38 9.28
CA HIS A 64 -9.66 10.36 9.28
C HIS A 64 -9.43 11.05 7.92
N ILE A 65 -10.00 10.52 6.84
CA ILE A 65 -9.88 11.05 5.48
C ILE A 65 -11.31 11.32 5.00
N ASN A 66 -11.51 12.25 4.07
CA ASN A 66 -12.82 12.69 3.54
C ASN A 66 -13.61 11.58 2.78
N GLY A 67 -13.64 10.36 3.30
CA GLY A 67 -14.38 9.21 2.78
C GLY A 67 -13.80 8.60 1.51
N PHE A 68 -14.69 7.94 0.78
CA PHE A 68 -14.44 7.38 -0.55
C PHE A 68 -15.08 8.26 -1.61
N ASN A 69 -14.39 8.45 -2.73
CA ASN A 69 -14.91 9.22 -3.85
C ASN A 69 -16.02 8.43 -4.58
N GLU A 70 -16.94 9.12 -5.26
CA GLU A 70 -18.06 8.47 -5.97
C GLU A 70 -17.57 7.49 -7.05
N ALA A 71 -16.46 7.80 -7.71
CA ALA A 71 -15.81 6.88 -8.66
C ALA A 71 -15.34 5.58 -8.00
N GLU A 72 -14.72 5.66 -6.80
CA GLU A 72 -14.28 4.47 -6.05
C GLU A 72 -15.50 3.64 -5.62
N LYS A 73 -16.59 4.30 -5.19
CA LYS A 73 -17.84 3.59 -4.82
C LYS A 73 -18.41 2.81 -6.00
N MET A 74 -18.44 3.41 -7.19
CA MET A 74 -18.92 2.74 -8.40
C MET A 74 -18.09 1.50 -8.76
N GLU A 75 -16.78 1.55 -8.60
CA GLU A 75 -15.91 0.40 -8.82
C GLU A 75 -16.24 -0.73 -7.81
N LYS A 76 -16.46 -0.39 -6.54
CA LYS A 76 -16.78 -1.36 -5.47
C LYS A 76 -18.11 -2.08 -5.69
N ILE A 77 -19.06 -1.52 -6.46
CA ILE A 77 -20.31 -2.21 -6.80
C ILE A 77 -20.03 -3.53 -7.53
N LYS A 78 -19.03 -3.56 -8.42
CA LYS A 78 -18.65 -4.79 -9.14
C LYS A 78 -18.08 -5.84 -8.19
N ASP A 79 -17.26 -5.42 -7.23
CA ASP A 79 -16.70 -6.29 -6.19
C ASP A 79 -17.81 -6.90 -5.32
N ILE A 80 -18.80 -6.09 -4.90
CA ILE A 80 -19.94 -6.56 -4.11
C ILE A 80 -20.73 -7.62 -4.87
N ARG A 81 -21.01 -7.38 -6.16
CA ARG A 81 -21.73 -8.35 -7.00
C ARG A 81 -20.98 -9.67 -7.16
N ARG A 82 -19.64 -9.61 -7.30
CA ARG A 82 -18.79 -10.81 -7.34
C ARG A 82 -18.84 -11.56 -6.02
N ASN A 83 -18.62 -10.87 -4.89
CA ASN A 83 -18.67 -11.49 -3.57
C ASN A 83 -20.01 -12.20 -3.28
N ILE A 84 -21.13 -11.60 -3.72
CA ILE A 84 -22.45 -12.22 -3.57
C ILE A 84 -22.56 -13.50 -4.42
N ARG A 85 -22.11 -13.47 -5.68
CA ARG A 85 -22.10 -14.64 -6.57
C ARG A 85 -21.22 -15.75 -6.02
N ASP A 86 -20.01 -15.41 -5.58
CA ASP A 86 -19.03 -16.37 -5.08
C ASP A 86 -19.56 -17.02 -3.79
N ALA A 87 -20.17 -16.24 -2.89
CA ALA A 87 -20.81 -16.76 -1.68
C ALA A 87 -22.00 -17.70 -1.97
N MET A 88 -22.74 -17.45 -3.06
CA MET A 88 -23.80 -18.35 -3.51
C MET A 88 -23.24 -19.65 -4.12
N GLN A 89 -22.23 -19.55 -5.00
CA GLN A 89 -21.63 -20.71 -5.66
C GLN A 89 -20.91 -21.64 -4.69
N VAL A 90 -20.22 -21.11 -3.67
CA VAL A 90 -19.60 -21.95 -2.64
C VAL A 90 -20.64 -22.79 -1.92
N ARG A 91 -21.86 -22.28 -1.74
CA ARG A 91 -22.97 -23.03 -1.12
C ARG A 91 -23.48 -24.16 -2.02
N GLU A 92 -23.65 -23.90 -3.32
CA GLU A 92 -24.03 -24.93 -4.30
C GLU A 92 -22.94 -26.02 -4.44
N CYS A 93 -21.67 -25.62 -4.42
CA CYS A 93 -20.54 -26.54 -4.47
C CYS A 93 -20.46 -27.39 -3.19
N PHE A 94 -20.75 -26.80 -2.03
CA PHE A 94 -20.84 -27.53 -0.75
C PHE A 94 -22.00 -28.54 -0.76
N ASP A 95 -23.18 -28.16 -1.22
CA ASP A 95 -24.33 -29.06 -1.33
C ASP A 95 -24.09 -30.22 -2.32
N SER A 96 -23.33 -29.97 -3.39
CA SER A 96 -22.90 -31.01 -4.33
C SER A 96 -21.81 -31.92 -3.75
N CYS A 97 -20.88 -31.36 -2.97
CA CYS A 97 -19.81 -32.10 -2.31
C CYS A 97 -20.33 -32.98 -1.14
N CYS A 98 -21.33 -32.51 -0.39
CA CYS A 98 -21.97 -33.28 0.68
C CYS A 98 -22.81 -34.47 0.20
N LYS A 99 -23.20 -34.50 -1.09
CA LYS A 99 -23.92 -35.65 -1.69
C LYS A 99 -22.97 -36.73 -2.24
N LEU A 100 -21.65 -36.52 -2.20
CA LEU A 100 -20.67 -37.51 -2.66
C LEU A 100 -20.39 -38.58 -1.58
N PRO A 101 -20.32 -39.87 -1.93
CA PRO A 101 -20.01 -40.92 -0.97
C PRO A 101 -18.61 -40.72 -0.35
N PRO A 102 -18.41 -41.07 0.94
CA PRO A 102 -17.22 -40.75 1.73
C PRO A 102 -15.90 -41.27 1.16
N LEU A 103 -15.93 -42.27 0.27
CA LEU A 103 -14.74 -42.86 -0.35
C LEU A 103 -14.11 -42.00 -1.45
N ALA A 104 -14.85 -41.06 -2.06
CA ALA A 104 -14.32 -40.18 -3.11
C ALA A 104 -13.59 -38.95 -2.55
N VAL A 105 -13.98 -38.49 -1.36
CA VAL A 105 -13.44 -37.27 -0.72
C VAL A 105 -11.99 -37.47 -0.27
N CYS A 106 -11.63 -38.66 0.22
CA CYS A 106 -10.25 -38.95 0.65
C CYS A 106 -9.22 -38.90 -0.49
N ARG A 107 -9.60 -39.24 -1.73
CA ARG A 107 -8.66 -39.21 -2.87
C ARG A 107 -8.39 -37.79 -3.38
N VAL A 108 -9.40 -36.91 -3.34
CA VAL A 108 -9.26 -35.53 -3.85
C VAL A 108 -8.60 -34.62 -2.80
N ALA A 109 -8.89 -34.81 -1.51
CA ALA A 109 -8.30 -33.99 -0.45
C ALA A 109 -6.78 -34.19 -0.30
N ILE A 110 -6.26 -35.40 -0.53
CA ILE A 110 -4.81 -35.67 -0.42
C ILE A 110 -4.02 -35.09 -1.60
N SER A 111 -4.62 -35.02 -2.81
CA SER A 111 -3.93 -34.49 -3.99
C SER A 111 -3.87 -32.96 -4.06
N ALA A 112 -4.67 -32.25 -3.25
CA ALA A 112 -4.70 -30.78 -3.22
C ALA A 112 -3.93 -30.17 -2.03
N CYS A 113 -3.42 -31.00 -1.12
CA CYS A 113 -2.65 -30.60 0.06
C CYS A 113 -1.15 -30.93 -0.02
N ILE A 114 -0.66 -31.49 -1.14
CA ILE A 114 0.77 -31.61 -1.49
C ILE A 114 1.00 -30.74 -2.71
#